data_AF-A0A7L4BXI6-F1
#
_entry.id   AF-A0A7L4BXI6-F1
#
_cell.length_a   1.000
_cell.length_b   1.000
_cell.length_c   1.000
_cell.angle_alpha   90.00
_cell.angle_beta   90.00
_cell.angle_gamma   90.00
#
_symmetry.space_group_name_H-M   'P 1'
#
loop_
_entity.id
_entity.type
_entity.pdbx_description
1 polymer ?
#
loop_
_entity_poly.entity_id
_entity_poly.type
_entity_poly.pdbx_seq_one_letter_code
_entity_poly.pdbx_strand_id
1 'polypeptide(L)'
;SMPSEMLLKVFSYLDAVSLLSVGCVNKHFYHLANDNGIWLKIYSSCFQPKRTIWTMKSEQTEAVSLDCAALCDRKPGYWKKEYIFKQIAAVKTRVMRLVKPVDPYTGLPCRNKEAMKASDLSWIIVLKDKSGKEHVMEKANLSFKDTSVTILWYSTDWPCLDILSTLKLFGVTPLLPDQNRAPSKSGPRHRSLIAEYHLANLTESSVAVGADKLVQLFCLNPGLLVGLWKEKNEIAFVMASLHYHQLLERSTLGSATVQYALPPNKPVLDDVDPEYGLHDYSLHLDMHSGSCTYLCGTFKSLFCRRGRVD
;
A
#
# COMPACT_ATOMS: atom_id res chain seq x y z
N SER A 1 -13.88 10.48 37.43
CA SER A 1 -13.94 10.35 35.95
C SER A 1 -14.65 11.55 35.35
N MET A 2 -14.20 12.03 34.19
CA MET A 2 -14.81 13.16 33.50
C MET A 2 -16.19 12.75 32.91
N PRO A 3 -17.22 13.61 32.92
CA PRO A 3 -18.54 13.30 32.33
C PRO A 3 -18.46 13.10 30.80
N SER A 4 -19.37 12.27 30.27
CA SER A 4 -19.45 11.95 28.82
C SER A 4 -19.64 13.20 27.96
N GLU A 5 -20.39 14.18 28.44
CA GLU A 5 -20.69 15.44 27.76
C GLU A 5 -19.42 16.29 27.59
N MET A 6 -18.56 16.30 28.61
CA MET A 6 -17.27 17.00 28.56
C MET A 6 -16.31 16.28 27.60
N LEU A 7 -16.29 14.95 27.61
CA LEU A 7 -15.50 14.15 26.68
C LEU A 7 -15.95 14.35 25.22
N LEU A 8 -17.26 14.36 24.96
CA LEU A 8 -17.81 14.64 23.62
C LEU A 8 -17.42 16.04 23.14
N LYS A 9 -17.46 17.04 24.04
CA LYS A 9 -17.00 18.39 23.72
C LYS A 9 -15.52 18.40 23.34
N VAL A 10 -14.66 17.70 24.09
CA VAL A 10 -13.24 17.54 23.73
C VAL A 10 -13.09 16.84 22.38
N PHE A 11 -13.80 15.74 22.15
CA PHE A 11 -13.72 14.94 20.92
C PHE A 11 -14.19 15.74 19.70
N SER A 12 -15.12 16.68 19.87
CA SER A 12 -15.63 17.55 18.80
C SER A 12 -14.59 18.52 18.20
N TYR A 13 -13.44 18.68 18.87
CA TYR A 13 -12.29 19.46 18.38
C TYR A 13 -11.22 18.60 17.70
N LEU A 14 -11.32 17.27 17.78
CA LEU A 14 -10.36 16.37 17.18
C LEU A 14 -10.62 16.23 15.67
N ASP A 15 -9.55 16.04 14.91
CA ASP A 15 -9.64 15.64 13.50
C ASP A 15 -10.00 14.15 13.39
N ALA A 16 -10.39 13.73 12.18
CA ALA A 16 -10.85 12.37 11.93
C ALA A 16 -9.80 11.31 12.34
N VAL A 17 -8.50 11.57 12.12
CA VAL A 17 -7.43 10.62 12.47
C VAL A 17 -7.30 10.49 13.98
N SER A 18 -7.24 11.61 14.71
CA SER A 18 -7.18 11.58 16.17
C SER A 18 -8.41 10.94 16.80
N LEU A 19 -9.60 11.18 16.23
CA LEU A 19 -10.85 10.60 16.71
C LEU A 19 -10.88 9.07 16.53
N LEU A 20 -10.32 8.54 15.43
CA LEU A 20 -10.13 7.10 15.24
C LEU A 20 -9.18 6.52 16.29
N SER A 21 -8.06 7.18 16.55
CA SER A 21 -7.07 6.74 17.55
C SER A 21 -7.65 6.73 18.97
N VAL A 22 -8.44 7.74 19.34
CA VAL A 22 -9.14 7.80 20.62
C VAL A 22 -10.11 6.62 20.79
N GLY A 23 -10.78 6.20 19.71
CA GLY A 23 -11.66 5.03 19.72
C GLY A 23 -10.94 3.70 20.01
N CYS A 24 -9.62 3.64 19.86
CA CYS A 24 -8.82 2.45 20.18
C CYS A 24 -8.39 2.35 21.65
N VAL A 25 -8.62 3.39 22.46
CA VAL A 25 -8.13 3.46 23.85
C VAL A 25 -8.93 2.55 24.79
N ASN A 26 -10.27 2.64 24.76
CA ASN A 26 -11.15 1.81 25.59
C ASN A 26 -12.58 1.77 25.02
N LYS A 27 -13.43 0.87 25.53
CA LYS A 27 -14.82 0.69 25.06
C LYS A 27 -15.66 1.96 25.19
N HIS A 28 -15.52 2.72 26.28
CA HIS A 28 -16.28 3.95 26.48
C HIS A 28 -15.91 5.01 25.44
N PHE A 29 -14.60 5.21 25.20
CA PHE A 29 -14.08 6.12 24.21
C PHE A 29 -14.44 5.68 22.79
N TYR A 30 -14.47 4.36 22.53
CA TYR A 30 -14.96 3.82 21.27
C TYR A 30 -16.40 4.25 20.98
N HIS A 31 -17.30 4.14 21.96
CA HIS A 31 -18.69 4.57 21.78
C HIS A 31 -18.81 6.08 21.55
N LEU A 32 -18.14 6.89 22.37
CA LEU A 32 -18.16 8.35 22.22
C LEU A 32 -17.50 8.83 20.92
N ALA A 33 -16.42 8.18 20.49
CA ALA A 33 -15.73 8.52 19.23
C ALA A 33 -16.54 8.11 17.99
N ASN A 34 -17.60 7.30 18.12
CA ASN A 34 -18.53 6.96 17.05
C ASN A 34 -19.79 7.84 17.06
N ASP A 35 -19.78 8.95 17.80
CA ASP A 35 -20.88 9.90 17.85
C ASP A 35 -21.22 10.46 16.46
N ASN A 36 -22.48 10.34 16.05
CA ASN A 36 -22.93 10.73 14.73
C ASN A 36 -22.89 12.26 14.52
N GLY A 37 -23.03 13.06 15.58
CA GLY A 37 -22.96 14.53 15.50
C GLY A 37 -21.55 15.02 15.17
N ILE A 38 -20.53 14.47 15.85
CA ILE A 38 -19.12 14.79 15.55
C ILE A 38 -18.77 14.40 14.10
N TRP A 39 -19.12 13.19 13.68
CA TRP A 39 -18.81 12.72 12.33
C TRP A 39 -19.59 13.44 11.23
N LEU A 40 -20.84 13.84 11.48
CA LEU A 40 -21.58 14.68 10.53
C LEU A 40 -20.91 16.04 10.36
N LYS A 41 -20.45 16.67 11.45
CA LYS A 41 -19.71 17.93 11.39
C LYS A 41 -18.44 17.81 10.54
N ILE A 42 -17.66 16.73 10.73
CA ILE A 42 -16.46 16.44 9.93
C ILE A 42 -16.83 16.16 8.46
N TYR A 43 -17.86 15.35 8.22
CA TYR A 43 -18.32 15.03 6.87
C TYR A 43 -18.73 16.31 6.12
N SER A 44 -19.54 17.14 6.75
CA SER A 44 -20.01 18.39 6.18
C SER A 44 -18.85 19.33 5.91
N SER A 45 -17.90 19.51 6.83
CA SER A 45 -16.76 20.42 6.57
C SER A 45 -15.88 19.98 5.41
N CYS A 46 -15.68 18.67 5.21
CA CYS A 46 -14.85 18.14 4.12
C CYS A 46 -15.56 18.06 2.76
N PHE A 47 -16.89 17.95 2.75
CA PHE A 47 -17.64 17.62 1.54
C PHE A 47 -18.78 18.58 1.21
N GLN A 48 -18.78 19.81 1.75
CA GLN A 48 -19.76 20.80 1.35
C GLN A 48 -19.75 20.95 -0.19
N PRO A 49 -20.93 20.99 -0.83
CA PRO A 49 -21.01 21.51 -2.19
C PRO A 49 -20.35 22.89 -2.16
N LYS A 50 -19.40 23.15 -3.07
CA LYS A 50 -18.99 24.52 -3.33
C LYS A 50 -20.30 25.25 -3.62
N ARG A 51 -20.74 26.13 -2.71
CA ARG A 51 -21.85 27.04 -2.97
C ARG A 51 -21.47 27.73 -4.28
N THR A 52 -22.11 27.35 -5.37
CA THR A 52 -22.20 28.20 -6.53
C THR A 52 -22.66 29.53 -5.97
N ILE A 53 -21.86 30.57 -6.23
CA ILE A 53 -22.17 31.95 -5.89
C ILE A 53 -23.42 32.29 -6.71
N TRP A 54 -24.57 31.92 -6.18
CA TRP A 54 -25.87 32.37 -6.65
C TRP A 54 -26.39 33.25 -5.53
N THR A 55 -26.11 34.54 -5.68
CA THR A 55 -26.73 35.60 -4.90
C THR A 55 -28.25 35.49 -5.09
N MET A 56 -28.92 34.87 -4.14
CA MET A 56 -30.34 35.12 -3.89
C MET A 56 -30.55 35.42 -2.41
N LYS A 57 -31.28 36.51 -2.21
CA LYS A 57 -31.54 37.18 -0.94
C LYS A 57 -32.28 36.27 0.03
N SER A 58 -31.91 36.41 1.30
CA SER A 58 -32.71 36.26 2.52
C SER A 58 -34.07 35.57 2.37
N GLU A 59 -34.16 34.34 2.89
CA GLU A 59 -35.14 33.89 3.91
C GLU A 59 -35.21 32.36 3.88
N GLN A 60 -34.67 31.73 4.93
CA GLN A 60 -35.24 30.56 5.63
C GLN A 60 -34.14 29.86 6.43
N THR A 61 -34.12 30.21 7.70
CA THR A 61 -33.35 29.61 8.80
C THR A 61 -33.92 28.21 9.19
N GLU A 62 -34.60 27.52 8.28
CA GLU A 62 -35.36 26.28 8.58
C GLU A 62 -34.75 25.00 8.00
N ALA A 63 -33.73 25.09 7.15
CA ALA A 63 -33.08 23.89 6.60
C ALA A 63 -32.13 23.18 7.59
N VAL A 64 -31.75 23.81 8.69
CA VAL A 64 -30.81 23.26 9.69
C VAL A 64 -31.54 22.40 10.74
N SER A 65 -32.85 22.59 10.94
CA SER A 65 -33.62 21.84 11.94
C SER A 65 -34.09 20.46 11.48
N LEU A 66 -34.24 20.23 10.16
CA LEU A 66 -34.60 18.90 9.62
C LEU A 66 -33.46 17.87 9.67
N ASP A 67 -32.20 18.30 9.62
CA ASP A 67 -31.04 17.38 9.62
C ASP A 67 -30.78 16.78 11.02
N CYS A 68 -31.20 17.48 12.08
CA CYS A 68 -31.13 17.00 13.47
C CYS A 68 -32.15 15.89 13.78
N ALA A 69 -33.32 15.88 13.14
CA ALA A 69 -34.32 14.82 13.33
C ALA A 69 -33.89 13.51 12.65
N ALA A 70 -33.20 13.59 11.49
CA ALA A 70 -32.65 12.45 10.78
C ALA A 70 -31.36 11.86 11.41
N LEU A 71 -30.77 12.58 12.37
CA LEU A 71 -29.57 12.17 13.12
C LEU A 71 -29.87 11.11 14.18
N CYS A 72 -31.06 11.15 14.79
CA CYS A 72 -31.44 10.25 15.89
C CYS A 72 -31.80 8.82 15.43
N ASP A 73 -32.24 8.64 14.19
CA ASP A 73 -32.68 7.34 13.66
C ASP A 73 -31.54 6.47 13.08
N ARG A 74 -30.32 7.01 12.98
CA ARG A 74 -29.19 6.30 12.37
C ARG A 74 -28.37 5.56 13.42
N LYS A 75 -27.96 4.34 13.08
CA LYS A 75 -27.06 3.53 13.91
C LYS A 75 -25.80 4.34 14.29
N PRO A 76 -25.25 4.18 15.52
CA PRO A 76 -24.00 4.82 15.91
C PRO A 76 -22.87 4.53 14.93
N GLY A 77 -22.07 5.55 14.60
CA GLY A 77 -20.96 5.44 13.65
C GLY A 77 -21.36 5.37 12.19
N TYR A 78 -22.62 5.68 11.84
CA TYR A 78 -23.06 5.76 10.43
C TYR A 78 -22.24 6.80 9.65
N TRP A 79 -22.15 8.03 10.14
CA TRP A 79 -21.45 9.11 9.43
C TRP A 79 -19.94 8.89 9.35
N LYS A 80 -19.37 8.18 10.32
CA LYS A 80 -17.98 7.68 10.26
C LYS A 80 -17.76 6.78 9.06
N LYS A 81 -18.66 5.80 8.85
CA LYS A 81 -18.57 4.87 7.71
C LYS A 81 -18.71 5.60 6.39
N GLU A 82 -19.70 6.49 6.28
CA GLU A 82 -19.90 7.32 5.07
C GLU A 82 -18.69 8.19 4.75
N TYR A 83 -18.12 8.84 5.77
CA TYR A 83 -16.91 9.65 5.62
C TYR A 83 -15.74 8.81 5.09
N ILE A 84 -15.45 7.67 5.72
CA ILE A 84 -14.36 6.77 5.31
C ILE A 84 -14.59 6.26 3.89
N PHE A 85 -15.82 5.80 3.57
CA PHE A 85 -16.17 5.29 2.26
C PHE A 85 -15.96 6.34 1.16
N LYS A 86 -16.40 7.59 1.42
CA LYS A 86 -16.25 8.70 0.47
C LYS A 86 -14.78 9.09 0.25
N GLN A 87 -13.96 9.06 1.30
CA GLN A 87 -12.51 9.28 1.18
C GLN A 87 -11.84 8.20 0.33
N ILE A 88 -12.13 6.92 0.61
CA ILE A 88 -11.60 5.78 -0.16
C ILE A 88 -12.04 5.89 -1.64
N ALA A 89 -13.31 6.20 -1.90
CA ALA A 89 -13.83 6.37 -3.25
C ALA A 89 -13.13 7.51 -4.01
N ALA A 90 -12.86 8.64 -3.34
CA ALA A 90 -12.15 9.77 -3.94
C ALA A 90 -10.70 9.43 -4.32
N VAL A 91 -9.97 8.68 -3.47
CA VAL A 91 -8.63 8.16 -3.79
C VAL A 91 -8.70 7.19 -4.95
N LYS A 92 -9.59 6.19 -4.88
CA LYS A 92 -9.77 5.18 -5.93
C LYS A 92 -10.05 5.83 -7.28
N THR A 93 -10.90 6.86 -7.31
CA THR A 93 -11.23 7.59 -8.54
C THR A 93 -10.02 8.35 -9.10
N ARG A 94 -9.22 9.01 -8.25
CA ARG A 94 -7.98 9.69 -8.67
C ARG A 94 -6.98 8.70 -9.26
N VAL A 95 -6.76 7.58 -8.57
CA VAL A 95 -5.83 6.54 -8.98
C VAL A 95 -6.29 5.88 -10.28
N MET A 96 -7.58 5.54 -10.41
CA MET A 96 -8.16 4.93 -11.62
C MET A 96 -7.95 5.81 -12.86
N ARG A 97 -8.05 7.14 -12.73
CA ARG A 97 -7.76 8.07 -13.84
C ARG A 97 -6.30 8.03 -14.28
N LEU A 98 -5.37 7.78 -13.34
CA LEU A 98 -3.94 7.72 -13.61
C LEU A 98 -3.53 6.38 -14.22
N VAL A 99 -4.17 5.28 -13.83
CA VAL A 99 -3.84 3.95 -14.35
C VAL A 99 -4.57 3.57 -15.64
N LYS A 100 -5.60 4.32 -16.03
CA LYS A 100 -6.36 4.10 -17.28
C LYS A 100 -5.50 4.13 -18.56
N PRO A 101 -4.58 5.09 -18.77
CA PRO A 101 -3.70 5.04 -19.93
C PRO A 101 -2.70 3.89 -19.79
N VAL A 102 -2.73 2.97 -20.75
CA VAL A 102 -1.82 1.82 -20.82
C VAL A 102 -0.79 2.05 -21.91
N ASP A 103 0.45 1.75 -21.60
CA ASP A 103 1.56 1.83 -22.53
C ASP A 103 1.44 0.70 -23.56
N PRO A 104 1.44 1.00 -24.86
CA PRO A 104 1.21 0.01 -25.91
C PRO A 104 2.38 -0.97 -26.10
N TYR A 105 3.56 -0.69 -25.53
CA TYR A 105 4.75 -1.54 -25.65
C TYR A 105 4.92 -2.48 -24.45
N THR A 106 4.56 -2.02 -23.25
CA THR A 106 4.72 -2.80 -22.00
C THR A 106 3.41 -3.39 -21.50
N GLY A 107 2.25 -2.91 -21.96
CA GLY A 107 0.94 -3.31 -21.44
C GLY A 107 0.68 -2.84 -20.00
N LEU A 108 1.51 -1.94 -19.46
CA LEU A 108 1.43 -1.43 -18.10
C LEU A 108 0.87 -0.01 -18.06
N PRO A 109 0.29 0.44 -16.93
CA PRO A 109 -0.16 1.82 -16.80
C PRO A 109 0.99 2.84 -16.98
N CYS A 110 0.81 3.85 -17.83
CA CYS A 110 1.87 4.82 -18.13
C CYS A 110 2.27 5.68 -16.91
N ARG A 111 1.38 5.80 -15.91
CA ARG A 111 1.51 6.76 -14.80
C ARG A 111 1.56 6.06 -13.44
N ASN A 112 2.25 4.92 -13.35
CA ASN A 112 2.36 4.13 -12.12
C ASN A 112 2.91 4.96 -10.95
N LYS A 113 3.97 5.75 -11.19
CA LYS A 113 4.58 6.60 -10.16
C LYS A 113 3.60 7.65 -9.62
N GLU A 114 2.83 8.30 -10.49
CA GLU A 114 1.80 9.26 -10.07
C GLU A 114 0.64 8.58 -9.36
N ALA A 115 0.22 7.40 -9.83
CA ALA A 115 -0.84 6.61 -9.21
C ALA A 115 -0.48 6.24 -7.76
N MET A 116 0.76 5.78 -7.54
CA MET A 116 1.26 5.43 -6.21
C MET A 116 1.36 6.65 -5.28
N LYS A 117 1.79 7.79 -5.80
CA LYS A 117 1.79 9.06 -5.06
C LYS A 117 0.37 9.54 -4.73
N ALA A 118 -0.57 9.39 -5.65
CA ALA A 118 -1.96 9.79 -5.45
C ALA A 118 -2.69 8.93 -4.41
N SER A 119 -2.21 7.71 -4.15
CA SER A 119 -2.69 6.83 -3.08
C SER A 119 -1.88 6.91 -1.79
N ASP A 120 -0.85 7.78 -1.73
CA ASP A 120 0.14 7.81 -0.65
C ASP A 120 0.69 6.40 -0.32
N LEU A 121 0.91 5.60 -1.37
CA LEU A 121 1.41 4.24 -1.22
C LEU A 121 2.89 4.28 -0.85
N SER A 122 3.23 3.53 0.19
CA SER A 122 4.58 3.27 0.66
C SER A 122 4.75 1.78 0.90
N TRP A 123 6.00 1.34 1.09
CA TRP A 123 6.30 -0.04 1.43
C TRP A 123 7.16 -0.11 2.67
N ILE A 124 6.91 -1.13 3.48
CA ILE A 124 7.66 -1.42 4.69
C ILE A 124 8.05 -2.88 4.70
N ILE A 125 9.14 -3.18 5.40
CA ILE A 125 9.46 -4.56 5.79
C ILE A 125 9.25 -4.73 7.30
N VAL A 126 8.72 -5.89 7.68
CA VAL A 126 8.58 -6.30 9.07
C VAL A 126 9.40 -7.56 9.26
N LEU A 127 10.40 -7.46 10.13
CA LEU A 127 11.24 -8.57 10.55
C LEU A 127 10.66 -9.15 11.84
N LYS A 128 10.41 -10.46 11.87
CA LYS A 128 9.84 -11.14 13.03
C LYS A 128 10.87 -12.04 13.69
N ASP A 129 11.07 -11.83 14.97
CA ASP A 129 11.94 -12.65 15.80
C ASP A 129 11.32 -14.02 16.07
N LYS A 130 12.15 -15.01 16.42
CA LYS A 130 11.72 -16.33 16.89
C LYS A 130 10.83 -16.25 18.14
N SER A 131 10.96 -15.18 18.94
CA SER A 131 10.10 -14.88 20.09
C SER A 131 8.75 -14.24 19.72
N GLY A 132 8.55 -13.89 18.45
CA GLY A 132 7.35 -13.23 17.95
C GLY A 132 7.39 -11.69 17.97
N LYS A 133 8.46 -11.07 18.47
CA LYS A 133 8.67 -9.62 18.42
C LYS A 133 8.82 -9.14 16.96
N GLU A 134 8.20 -8.02 16.62
CA GLU A 134 8.27 -7.43 15.29
C GLU A 134 9.15 -6.17 15.28
N HIS A 135 10.02 -6.06 14.27
CA HIS A 135 10.83 -4.88 13.99
C HIS A 135 10.42 -4.31 12.62
N VAL A 136 9.99 -3.06 12.60
CA VAL A 136 9.43 -2.42 11.40
C VAL A 136 10.44 -1.46 10.80
N MET A 137 10.77 -1.63 9.52
CA MET A 137 11.60 -0.70 8.76
C MET A 137 10.73 0.09 7.78
N GLU A 138 10.47 1.36 8.10
CA GLU A 138 9.62 2.23 7.27
C GLU A 138 10.41 3.08 6.27
N LYS A 139 11.65 3.46 6.61
CA LYS A 139 12.47 4.33 5.75
C LYS A 139 13.04 3.51 4.60
N ALA A 140 12.61 3.83 3.38
CA ALA A 140 13.07 3.17 2.18
C ALA A 140 13.40 4.20 1.10
N ASN A 141 14.46 3.93 0.33
CA ASN A 141 14.75 4.66 -0.90
C ASN A 141 14.06 3.97 -2.07
N LEU A 142 13.30 4.76 -2.83
CA LEU A 142 12.53 4.28 -3.98
C LEU A 142 13.21 4.71 -5.28
N SER A 143 13.41 3.76 -6.18
CA SER A 143 13.84 3.99 -7.55
C SER A 143 12.77 3.46 -8.50
N PHE A 144 12.10 4.37 -9.20
CA PHE A 144 11.05 4.02 -10.16
C PHE A 144 11.69 3.78 -11.53
N LYS A 145 11.38 2.63 -12.13
CA LYS A 145 11.76 2.24 -13.49
C LYS A 145 10.52 2.17 -14.37
N ASP A 146 10.69 1.80 -15.63
CA ASP A 146 9.60 1.77 -16.61
C ASP A 146 8.59 0.65 -16.31
N THR A 147 9.08 -0.51 -15.89
CA THR A 147 8.24 -1.70 -15.62
C THR A 147 8.24 -2.14 -14.16
N SER A 148 9.09 -1.55 -13.31
CA SER A 148 9.24 -1.96 -11.92
C SER A 148 9.58 -0.80 -10.99
N VAL A 149 9.48 -1.05 -9.69
CA VAL A 149 10.03 -0.20 -8.64
C VAL A 149 11.04 -1.01 -7.83
N THR A 150 12.22 -0.43 -7.62
CA THR A 150 13.21 -0.95 -6.67
C THR A 150 13.08 -0.20 -5.36
N ILE A 151 13.02 -0.96 -4.27
CA ILE A 151 12.86 -0.45 -2.91
C ILE A 151 14.06 -0.90 -2.10
N LEU A 152 14.82 0.03 -1.56
CA LEU A 152 16.02 -0.22 -0.78
C LEU A 152 15.82 0.21 0.68
N TRP A 153 15.95 -0.74 1.59
CA TRP A 153 16.04 -0.50 3.03
C TRP A 153 17.49 -0.68 3.48
N TYR A 154 18.01 0.32 4.17
CA TYR A 154 19.30 0.30 4.85
C TYR A 154 19.15 1.06 6.17
N SER A 155 19.82 0.56 7.20
CA SER A 155 19.75 1.09 8.56
C SER A 155 21.06 0.78 9.27
N THR A 156 21.36 1.51 10.34
CA THR A 156 22.41 1.14 11.30
C THR A 156 21.88 0.17 12.35
N ASP A 157 20.56 0.15 12.55
CA ASP A 157 19.92 -0.51 13.69
C ASP A 157 19.15 -1.76 13.22
N TRP A 158 19.84 -2.67 12.56
CA TRP A 158 19.24 -3.94 12.13
C TRP A 158 19.22 -4.95 13.28
N PRO A 159 18.12 -5.71 13.46
CA PRO A 159 18.13 -6.84 14.37
C PRO A 159 19.11 -7.92 13.89
N CYS A 160 19.74 -8.62 14.84
CA CYS A 160 20.66 -9.72 14.54
C CYS A 160 19.96 -10.81 13.71
N LEU A 161 20.60 -11.32 12.66
CA LEU A 161 19.98 -12.29 11.77
C LEU A 161 19.61 -13.60 12.50
N ASP A 162 20.41 -14.01 13.47
CA ASP A 162 20.25 -15.28 14.19
C ASP A 162 18.95 -15.38 15.01
N ILE A 163 18.42 -14.22 15.43
CA ILE A 163 17.15 -14.15 16.18
C ILE A 163 15.93 -14.07 15.26
N LEU A 164 16.12 -13.75 13.97
CA LEU A 164 15.05 -13.56 13.02
C LEU A 164 14.50 -14.90 12.51
N SER A 165 13.21 -14.91 12.21
CA SER A 165 12.50 -16.06 11.66
C SER A 165 11.94 -15.77 10.28
N THR A 166 11.23 -14.64 10.14
CA THR A 166 10.59 -14.25 8.89
C THR A 166 10.76 -12.78 8.57
N LEU A 167 10.73 -12.48 7.28
CA LEU A 167 10.66 -11.13 6.73
C LEU A 167 9.35 -11.04 5.94
N LYS A 168 8.54 -10.02 6.23
CA LYS A 168 7.30 -9.75 5.52
C LYS A 168 7.38 -8.40 4.83
N LEU A 169 7.02 -8.37 3.55
CA LEU A 169 6.93 -7.15 2.75
C LEU A 169 5.47 -6.70 2.68
N PHE A 170 5.21 -5.44 3.03
CA PHE A 170 3.88 -4.85 3.01
C PHE A 170 3.79 -3.63 2.11
N GLY A 171 2.68 -3.52 1.39
CA GLY A 171 2.17 -2.25 0.88
C GLY A 171 1.40 -1.51 1.98
N VAL A 172 1.61 -0.21 2.10
CA VAL A 172 1.06 0.61 3.18
C VAL A 172 0.40 1.85 2.60
N THR A 173 -0.89 2.01 2.89
CA THR A 173 -1.68 3.18 2.48
C THR A 173 -2.35 3.81 3.69
N PRO A 174 -2.47 5.15 3.75
CA PRO A 174 -3.25 5.80 4.79
C PRO A 174 -4.74 5.50 4.61
N LEU A 175 -5.45 5.20 5.71
CA LEU A 175 -6.91 5.01 5.65
C LEU A 175 -7.65 6.32 5.35
N LEU A 176 -7.07 7.44 5.77
CA LEU A 176 -7.58 8.78 5.57
C LEU A 176 -6.44 9.65 5.00
N PRO A 177 -6.33 9.78 3.67
CA PRO A 177 -5.38 10.70 3.08
C PRO A 177 -5.86 12.11 3.39
N ASP A 178 -5.17 12.78 4.30
CA ASP A 178 -5.46 14.17 4.65
C ASP A 178 -5.18 15.04 3.41
N GLN A 179 -6.20 15.72 2.88
CA GLN A 179 -6.05 16.57 1.70
C GLN A 179 -5.30 17.87 2.01
N ASN A 180 -5.19 18.25 3.29
CA ASN A 180 -4.73 19.59 3.70
C ASN A 180 -3.56 19.59 4.70
N ARG A 181 -3.08 18.44 5.18
CA ARG A 181 -1.88 18.37 6.03
C ARG A 181 -0.92 17.30 5.55
N ALA A 182 0.36 17.52 5.85
CA ALA A 182 1.39 16.51 5.68
C ALA A 182 0.96 15.22 6.41
N PRO A 183 1.12 14.04 5.79
CA PRO A 183 0.73 12.77 6.40
C PRO A 183 1.40 12.65 7.77
N SER A 184 0.60 12.56 8.82
CA SER A 184 1.13 12.35 10.16
C SER A 184 1.82 10.98 10.19
N LYS A 185 3.03 10.92 10.77
CA LYS A 185 3.81 9.68 10.85
C LYS A 185 3.08 8.55 11.62
N SER A 186 2.04 8.88 12.37
CA SER A 186 1.31 7.99 13.28
C SER A 186 -0.18 7.78 12.92
N GLY A 187 -0.63 8.21 11.74
CA GLY A 187 -2.02 8.01 11.30
C GLY A 187 -2.38 6.52 11.08
N PRO A 188 -3.67 6.16 11.11
CA PRO A 188 -4.11 4.80 10.87
C PRO A 188 -3.82 4.41 9.42
N ARG A 189 -3.07 3.32 9.26
CA ARG A 189 -2.59 2.81 7.96
C ARG A 189 -3.15 1.42 7.70
N HIS A 190 -3.53 1.17 6.47
CA HIS A 190 -3.82 -0.16 5.96
C HIS A 190 -2.52 -0.83 5.53
N ARG A 191 -2.30 -2.08 5.94
CA ARG A 191 -1.18 -2.93 5.52
C ARG A 191 -1.71 -4.08 4.67
N SER A 192 -1.14 -4.24 3.48
CA SER A 192 -1.41 -5.34 2.56
C SER A 192 -0.15 -6.19 2.41
N LEU A 193 -0.21 -7.46 2.77
CA LEU A 193 0.91 -8.39 2.65
C LEU A 193 1.17 -8.68 1.17
N ILE A 194 2.40 -8.40 0.72
CA ILE A 194 2.84 -8.64 -0.67
C ILE A 194 3.58 -9.96 -0.79
N ALA A 195 4.46 -10.24 0.17
CA ALA A 195 5.28 -11.44 0.20
C ALA A 195 5.78 -11.73 1.62
N GLU A 196 6.00 -13.01 1.91
CA GLU A 196 6.59 -13.50 3.15
C GLU A 196 7.77 -14.42 2.83
N TYR A 197 8.87 -14.23 3.54
CA TYR A 197 10.13 -14.93 3.33
C TYR A 197 10.60 -15.55 4.64
N HIS A 198 11.00 -16.82 4.57
CA HIS A 198 11.61 -17.53 5.70
C HIS A 198 13.12 -17.31 5.67
N LEU A 199 13.66 -16.72 6.73
CA LEU A 199 15.07 -16.33 6.80
C LEU A 199 16.00 -17.49 7.13
N ALA A 200 15.48 -18.62 7.63
CA ALA A 200 16.26 -19.85 7.82
C ALA A 200 16.97 -20.32 6.53
N ASN A 201 16.38 -20.01 5.37
CA ASN A 201 16.95 -20.36 4.07
C ASN A 201 18.25 -19.60 3.76
N LEU A 202 18.46 -18.42 4.35
CA LEU A 202 19.68 -17.63 4.16
C LEU A 202 20.91 -18.32 4.76
N THR A 203 20.74 -19.00 5.89
CA THR A 203 21.84 -19.58 6.69
C THR A 203 22.14 -21.03 6.35
N GLU A 204 21.14 -21.81 5.92
CA GLU A 204 21.28 -23.28 5.84
C GLU A 204 21.36 -23.85 4.41
N SER A 205 20.86 -23.16 3.38
CA SER A 205 20.76 -23.75 2.02
C SER A 205 20.92 -22.79 0.84
N SER A 206 20.93 -21.46 1.06
CA SER A 206 21.04 -20.53 -0.06
C SER A 206 22.50 -20.33 -0.51
N VAL A 207 22.78 -20.67 -1.77
CA VAL A 207 24.02 -20.28 -2.44
C VAL A 207 24.01 -18.77 -2.61
N ALA A 208 25.04 -18.09 -2.11
CA ALA A 208 25.18 -16.66 -2.32
C ALA A 208 25.24 -16.35 -3.81
N VAL A 209 24.43 -15.37 -4.24
CA VAL A 209 24.32 -14.95 -5.63
C VAL A 209 25.57 -14.17 -6.07
N GLY A 210 26.22 -13.52 -5.12
CA GLY A 210 27.48 -12.81 -5.33
C GLY A 210 28.04 -12.30 -4.01
N ALA A 211 29.29 -11.86 -4.03
CA ALA A 211 29.92 -11.26 -2.85
C ALA A 211 31.04 -10.32 -3.28
N ASP A 212 31.29 -9.28 -2.48
CA ASP A 212 32.45 -8.39 -2.62
C ASP A 212 33.37 -8.51 -1.39
N LYS A 213 34.18 -7.49 -1.08
CA LYS A 213 35.07 -7.52 0.09
C LYS A 213 34.32 -7.42 1.43
N LEU A 214 33.14 -6.81 1.46
CA LEU A 214 32.42 -6.45 2.69
C LEU A 214 31.09 -7.19 2.84
N VAL A 215 30.38 -7.40 1.73
CA VAL A 215 29.00 -7.87 1.68
C VAL A 215 28.89 -9.17 0.88
N GLN A 216 28.02 -10.06 1.35
CA GLN A 216 27.56 -11.25 0.65
C GLN A 216 26.08 -11.09 0.31
N LEU A 217 25.70 -11.45 -0.92
CA LEU A 217 24.36 -11.23 -1.47
C LEU A 217 23.59 -12.54 -1.58
N PHE A 218 22.33 -12.49 -1.15
CA PHE A 218 21.41 -13.61 -1.22
C PHE A 218 20.12 -13.18 -1.90
N CYS A 219 19.54 -14.06 -2.72
CA CYS A 219 18.26 -13.82 -3.38
C CYS A 219 17.19 -14.71 -2.75
N LEU A 220 16.13 -14.09 -2.23
CA LEU A 220 14.94 -14.74 -1.73
C LEU A 220 13.81 -14.52 -2.73
N ASN A 221 13.21 -15.62 -3.18
CA ASN A 221 12.12 -15.55 -4.13
C ASN A 221 10.78 -15.28 -3.43
N PRO A 222 9.92 -14.41 -4.02
CA PRO A 222 10.12 -13.72 -5.29
C PRO A 222 10.78 -12.33 -5.16
N GLY A 223 11.90 -12.10 -5.86
CA GLY A 223 12.39 -10.74 -6.16
C GLY A 223 12.93 -9.93 -4.98
N LEU A 224 13.31 -10.56 -3.87
CA LEU A 224 13.94 -9.92 -2.73
C LEU A 224 15.44 -10.26 -2.69
N LEU A 225 16.27 -9.27 -2.46
CA LEU A 225 17.71 -9.40 -2.34
C LEU A 225 18.16 -8.90 -0.97
N VAL A 226 18.95 -9.72 -0.27
CA VAL A 226 19.44 -9.43 1.08
C VAL A 226 20.96 -9.41 1.04
N GLY A 227 21.55 -8.28 1.45
CA GLY A 227 22.98 -8.15 1.65
C GLY A 227 23.34 -8.34 3.11
N LEU A 228 24.30 -9.23 3.39
CA LEU A 228 24.83 -9.48 4.74
C LEU A 228 26.29 -9.05 4.83
N TRP A 229 26.68 -8.45 5.96
CA TRP A 229 28.08 -8.17 6.25
C TRP A 229 28.85 -9.47 6.51
N LYS A 230 29.97 -9.68 5.81
CA LYS A 230 30.77 -10.91 5.93
C LYS A 230 31.34 -11.14 7.33
N GLU A 231 31.69 -10.07 8.05
CA GLU A 231 32.34 -10.19 9.36
C GLU A 231 31.37 -10.48 10.51
N LYS A 232 30.11 -10.02 10.40
CA LYS A 232 29.16 -10.00 11.52
C LYS A 232 27.88 -10.79 11.27
N ASN A 233 27.67 -11.31 10.06
CA ASN A 233 26.43 -11.95 9.64
C ASN A 233 25.18 -11.06 9.90
N GLU A 234 25.39 -9.74 9.90
CA GLU A 234 24.34 -8.74 10.11
C GLU A 234 23.79 -8.27 8.77
N ILE A 235 22.51 -7.88 8.74
CA ILE A 235 21.90 -7.32 7.54
C ILE A 235 22.56 -5.96 7.24
N ALA A 236 23.13 -5.84 6.04
CA ALA A 236 23.61 -4.56 5.51
C ALA A 236 22.45 -3.78 4.89
N PHE A 237 21.72 -4.44 3.99
CA PHE A 237 20.57 -3.87 3.33
C PHE A 237 19.61 -4.96 2.83
N VAL A 238 18.36 -4.55 2.60
CA VAL A 238 17.34 -5.36 1.93
C VAL A 238 16.86 -4.58 0.72
N MET A 239 16.76 -5.24 -0.43
CA MET A 239 16.27 -4.64 -1.66
C MET A 239 15.14 -5.50 -2.23
N ALA A 240 13.99 -4.90 -2.52
CA ALA A 240 12.91 -5.55 -3.25
C ALA A 240 12.80 -4.96 -4.66
N SER A 241 12.67 -5.83 -5.66
CA SER A 241 12.30 -5.42 -7.01
C SER A 241 10.88 -5.88 -7.31
N LEU A 242 9.96 -4.92 -7.46
CA LEU A 242 8.53 -5.18 -7.64
C LEU A 242 8.11 -4.72 -9.03
N HIS A 243 7.74 -5.67 -9.88
CA HIS A 243 7.14 -5.38 -11.18
C HIS A 243 5.78 -4.70 -11.03
N TYR A 244 5.45 -3.74 -11.90
CA TYR A 244 4.21 -2.96 -11.80
C TYR A 244 2.94 -3.74 -12.09
N HIS A 245 3.05 -4.92 -12.68
CA HIS A 245 1.90 -5.79 -12.91
C HIS A 245 1.13 -6.03 -11.61
N GLN A 246 -0.05 -5.39 -11.54
CA GLN A 246 -0.98 -5.44 -10.42
C GLN A 246 -0.35 -5.07 -9.06
N LEU A 247 0.73 -4.29 -9.09
CA LEU A 247 1.45 -3.94 -7.86
C LEU A 247 0.58 -3.09 -6.94
N LEU A 248 -0.23 -2.20 -7.51
CA LEU A 248 -1.14 -1.36 -6.77
C LEU A 248 -2.19 -2.20 -6.02
N GLU A 249 -2.80 -3.17 -6.69
CA GLU A 249 -3.78 -4.09 -6.13
C GLU A 249 -3.15 -4.95 -5.03
N ARG A 250 -1.99 -5.54 -5.29
CA ARG A 250 -1.22 -6.32 -4.30
C ARG A 250 -0.84 -5.49 -3.08
N SER A 251 -0.63 -4.19 -3.25
CA SER A 251 -0.23 -3.27 -2.19
C SER A 251 -1.41 -2.64 -1.43
N THR A 252 -2.65 -2.80 -1.90
CA THR A 252 -3.81 -2.08 -1.34
C THR A 252 -5.06 -2.93 -1.06
N LEU A 253 -5.21 -4.08 -1.71
CA LEU A 253 -6.41 -4.92 -1.60
C LEU A 253 -6.22 -6.19 -0.76
N GLY A 254 -4.99 -6.49 -0.37
CA GLY A 254 -4.70 -7.59 0.54
C GLY A 254 -5.00 -7.23 1.99
N SER A 255 -4.65 -8.13 2.91
CA SER A 255 -4.76 -7.88 4.34
C SER A 255 -3.38 -7.97 5.00
N ALA A 256 -3.31 -7.66 6.30
CA ALA A 256 -2.06 -7.77 7.05
C ALA A 256 -1.56 -9.23 7.21
N THR A 257 -2.41 -10.21 6.94
CA THR A 257 -2.09 -11.64 7.12
C THR A 257 -2.25 -12.47 5.86
N VAL A 258 -3.00 -11.98 4.87
CA VAL A 258 -3.34 -12.71 3.65
C VAL A 258 -2.94 -11.87 2.44
N GLN A 259 -2.14 -12.49 1.57
CA GLN A 259 -1.75 -11.88 0.30
C GLN A 259 -2.97 -11.71 -0.61
N TYR A 260 -2.97 -10.65 -1.39
CA TYR A 260 -3.99 -10.49 -2.44
C TYR A 260 -3.80 -11.56 -3.51
N ALA A 261 -4.75 -12.49 -3.59
CA ALA A 261 -4.77 -13.53 -4.61
C ALA A 261 -5.43 -12.99 -5.89
N LEU A 262 -4.70 -13.12 -6.99
CA LEU A 262 -5.18 -12.69 -8.29
C LEU A 262 -6.16 -13.71 -8.86
N PRO A 263 -7.21 -13.27 -9.59
CA PRO A 263 -7.99 -14.20 -10.37
C PRO A 263 -7.06 -14.91 -11.36
N PRO A 264 -7.08 -16.25 -11.41
CA PRO A 264 -6.21 -16.99 -12.31
C PRO A 264 -6.47 -16.55 -13.75
N ASN A 265 -5.41 -16.23 -14.48
CA ASN A 265 -5.53 -15.97 -15.91
C ASN A 265 -5.96 -17.29 -16.57
N LYS A 266 -7.21 -17.39 -17.01
CA LYS A 266 -7.68 -18.55 -17.74
C LYS A 266 -7.27 -18.35 -19.20
N PRO A 267 -6.39 -19.19 -19.76
CA PRO A 267 -6.12 -19.12 -21.19
C PRO A 267 -7.45 -19.32 -21.92
N VAL A 268 -7.68 -18.51 -22.95
CA VAL A 268 -8.81 -18.73 -23.86
C VAL A 268 -8.50 -20.05 -24.57
N LEU A 269 -9.38 -21.04 -24.40
CA LEU A 269 -9.28 -22.30 -25.15
C LEU A 269 -9.64 -21.96 -26.60
N ASP A 270 -8.65 -22.02 -27.48
CA ASP A 270 -8.83 -21.89 -28.92
C ASP A 270 -8.54 -23.26 -29.54
N ASP A 271 -9.39 -23.68 -30.49
CA ASP A 271 -9.29 -24.95 -31.20
C ASP A 271 -8.32 -24.89 -32.40
N VAL A 272 -7.75 -23.71 -32.65
CA VAL A 272 -6.85 -23.44 -33.78
C VAL A 272 -5.40 -23.89 -33.52
N ASP A 273 -4.93 -23.95 -32.27
CA ASP A 273 -3.53 -24.29 -31.98
C ASP A 273 -3.34 -25.76 -31.54
N PRO A 274 -2.70 -26.61 -32.36
CA PRO A 274 -2.42 -28.00 -32.00
C PRO A 274 -1.35 -28.16 -30.91
N GLU A 275 -0.53 -27.13 -30.64
CA GLU A 275 0.45 -27.11 -29.55
C GLU A 275 0.14 -26.00 -28.56
N TYR A 276 -0.74 -26.26 -27.59
CA TYR A 276 -1.02 -25.35 -26.47
C TYR A 276 0.27 -24.76 -25.84
N GLY A 277 0.60 -23.52 -26.20
CA GLY A 277 1.81 -22.80 -25.79
C GLY A 277 1.56 -21.30 -25.57
N LEU A 278 2.58 -20.56 -25.14
CA LEU A 278 2.52 -19.10 -25.05
C LEU A 278 3.02 -18.53 -26.38
N HIS A 279 2.10 -17.99 -27.18
CA HIS A 279 2.38 -17.41 -28.50
C HIS A 279 2.30 -15.89 -28.46
N ASP A 280 3.11 -15.25 -29.30
CA ASP A 280 3.13 -13.80 -29.54
C ASP A 280 3.32 -12.93 -28.28
N TYR A 281 4.10 -13.43 -27.30
CA TYR A 281 4.38 -12.64 -26.11
C TYR A 281 5.47 -11.61 -26.36
N SER A 282 5.38 -10.50 -25.63
CA SER A 282 6.41 -9.47 -25.61
C SER A 282 7.26 -9.62 -24.35
N LEU A 283 8.58 -9.72 -24.50
CA LEU A 283 9.54 -9.70 -23.40
C LEU A 283 10.15 -8.31 -23.30
N HIS A 284 10.00 -7.68 -22.15
CA HIS A 284 10.71 -6.46 -21.81
C HIS A 284 11.84 -6.80 -20.83
N LEU A 285 13.08 -6.45 -21.21
CA LEU A 285 14.27 -6.61 -20.38
C LEU A 285 14.79 -5.24 -19.99
N ASP A 286 14.94 -5.03 -18.68
CA ASP A 286 15.58 -3.84 -18.10
C ASP A 286 16.68 -4.30 -17.13
N MET A 287 17.90 -3.81 -17.36
CA MET A 287 19.07 -4.06 -16.54
C MET A 287 19.66 -2.72 -16.09
N HIS A 288 19.74 -2.53 -14.78
CA HIS A 288 20.18 -1.28 -14.18
C HIS A 288 21.06 -1.50 -12.95
N SER A 289 21.92 -0.53 -12.64
CA SER A 289 22.59 -0.39 -11.34
C SER A 289 22.35 1.01 -10.80
N GLY A 290 21.68 1.11 -9.65
CA GLY A 290 21.29 2.39 -9.06
C GLY A 290 20.48 3.25 -10.04
N SER A 291 21.05 4.41 -10.40
CA SER A 291 20.47 5.35 -11.37
C SER A 291 20.82 5.05 -12.83
N CYS A 292 21.79 4.17 -13.11
CA CYS A 292 22.26 3.88 -14.46
C CYS A 292 21.52 2.70 -15.06
N THR A 293 21.08 2.83 -16.32
CA THR A 293 20.51 1.75 -17.12
C THR A 293 21.56 1.26 -18.11
N TYR A 294 21.84 -0.04 -18.13
CA TYR A 294 22.82 -0.66 -19.03
C TYR A 294 22.17 -1.28 -20.25
N LEU A 295 20.99 -1.88 -20.07
CA LEU A 295 20.23 -2.51 -21.14
C LEU A 295 18.75 -2.26 -20.88
N CYS A 296 18.06 -1.74 -21.89
CA CYS A 296 16.60 -1.71 -21.92
C CYS A 296 16.17 -2.09 -23.33
N GLY A 297 15.38 -3.14 -23.46
CA GLY A 297 14.99 -3.70 -24.74
C GLY A 297 13.64 -4.39 -24.68
N THR A 298 12.85 -4.26 -25.75
CA THR A 298 11.58 -4.96 -25.90
C THR A 298 11.64 -5.86 -27.12
N PHE A 299 11.41 -7.14 -26.89
CA PHE A 299 11.38 -8.19 -27.90
C PHE A 299 9.93 -8.60 -28.08
N LYS A 300 9.43 -8.55 -29.30
CA LYS A 300 8.03 -8.86 -29.64
C LYS A 300 7.94 -10.16 -30.39
N SER A 301 6.74 -10.75 -30.40
CA SER A 301 6.44 -11.95 -31.15
C SER A 301 7.36 -13.11 -30.82
N LEU A 302 7.55 -13.33 -29.51
CA LEU A 302 8.23 -14.50 -29.00
C LEU A 302 7.25 -15.66 -28.88
N PHE A 303 7.74 -16.87 -29.05
CA PHE A 303 6.94 -18.09 -29.02
C PHE A 303 7.65 -19.14 -28.17
N CYS A 304 6.94 -19.70 -27.19
CA CYS A 304 7.50 -20.70 -26.29
C CYS A 304 6.86 -22.04 -26.63
N ARG A 305 7.65 -22.96 -27.20
CA ARG A 305 7.23 -24.35 -27.39
C ARG A 305 7.45 -25.12 -26.09
N ARG A 306 6.64 -26.14 -25.85
CA ARG A 306 6.78 -26.98 -24.65
C ARG A 306 8.15 -27.68 -24.67
N GLY A 307 9.10 -27.18 -23.88
CA GLY A 307 10.45 -27.75 -23.75
C GLY A 307 11.58 -27.02 -24.50
N ARG A 308 11.32 -25.90 -25.19
CA ARG A 308 12.36 -25.03 -25.79
C ARG A 308 11.95 -23.56 -25.76
N VAL A 309 12.91 -22.69 -25.45
CA VAL A 309 12.79 -21.23 -25.59
C VAL A 309 13.56 -20.87 -26.86
N ASP A 310 12.86 -20.55 -27.95
CA ASP A 310 13.43 -20.17 -29.26
C ASP A 310 13.09 -18.71 -29.58
#